data_AF-A0A0C2GPZ8-F1
#
_entry.id   AF-A0A0C2GPZ8-F1
#
_cell.length_a   1.000
_cell.length_b   1.000
_cell.length_c   1.000
_cell.angle_alpha   90.00
_cell.angle_beta   90.00
_cell.angle_gamma   90.00
#
_symmetry.space_group_name_H-M   'P 1'
#
loop_
_entity.id
_entity.type
_entity.pdbx_description
1 polymer ?
#
loop_
_entity_poly.entity_id
_entity_poly.type
_entity_poly.pdbx_seq_one_letter_code
_entity_poly.pdbx_strand_id
1 'polypeptide(L)' 'MKELLRRDIRAIDDVLQDKKFLFGGKMTVADCAVFGQLATTFYLPYRQLITDLLEDEFPRVRHYVQRIRQHYYPEWKDE' A
#
# COMPACT_ATOMS: atom_id res chain seq x y z
N MET A 1 -12.24 10.16 -11.46
CA MET A 1 -11.82 9.76 -10.10
C MET A 1 -11.05 8.45 -10.11
N LYS A 2 -11.61 7.34 -10.63
CA LYS A 2 -10.89 6.06 -10.77
C LYS A 2 -9.55 6.16 -11.50
N GLU A 3 -9.52 6.83 -12.65
CA GLU A 3 -8.28 7.03 -13.41
C GLU A 3 -7.24 7.91 -12.70
N LEU A 4 -7.66 8.84 -11.84
CA LEU A 4 -6.73 9.65 -11.04
C LEU A 4 -6.07 8.78 -9.97
N LEU A 5 -6.89 8.07 -9.17
CA LEU A 5 -6.38 7.13 -8.18
C LEU A 5 -5.47 6.07 -8.81
N ARG A 6 -5.87 5.49 -9.94
CA ARG A 6 -5.05 4.51 -10.67
C ARG A 6 -3.68 5.06 -11.07
N ARG A 7 -3.62 6.32 -11.54
CA ARG A 7 -2.35 7.00 -11.86
C ARG A 7 -1.51 7.22 -10.61
N ASP A 8 -2.12 7.61 -9.50
CA ASP A 8 -1.42 7.82 -8.24
C ASP A 8 -0.83 6.50 -7.70
N ILE A 9 -1.60 5.41 -7.72
CA ILE A 9 -1.10 4.09 -7.32
C ILE A 9 0.00 3.60 -8.28
N ARG A 10 -0.13 3.86 -9.58
CA ARG A 10 0.94 3.57 -10.55
C ARG A 10 2.22 4.34 -10.23
N ALA A 11 2.13 5.62 -9.89
CA ALA A 11 3.30 6.40 -9.49
C ALA A 11 3.97 5.82 -8.24
N ILE A 12 3.20 5.35 -7.26
CA ILE A 12 3.73 4.63 -6.08
C ILE A 12 4.42 3.34 -6.52
N ASP A 13 3.81 2.56 -7.40
CA ASP A 13 4.35 1.30 -7.91
C ASP A 13 5.65 1.50 -8.71
N ASP A 14 5.72 2.56 -9.51
CA ASP A 14 6.87 2.98 -10.31
C ASP A 14 8.03 3.50 -9.45
N VAL A 15 7.73 4.15 -8.32
CA VAL A 15 8.75 4.56 -7.33
C VAL A 15 9.26 3.34 -6.56
N LEU A 16 8.34 2.46 -6.14
CA LEU A 16 8.66 1.27 -5.36
C LEU A 16 9.56 0.32 -6.16
N GLN A 17 9.18 -0.03 -7.40
CA GLN A 17 9.86 -1.03 -8.22
C GLN A 17 10.19 -2.30 -7.40
N ASP A 18 11.40 -2.82 -7.47
CA ASP A 18 11.90 -3.98 -6.73
C ASP A 18 12.34 -3.68 -5.28
N LYS A 19 12.18 -2.44 -4.80
CA LYS A 19 12.66 -2.02 -3.49
C LYS A 19 11.74 -2.53 -2.36
N LYS A 20 12.32 -2.64 -1.16
CA LYS A 20 11.57 -3.04 0.05
C LYS A 20 10.64 -1.92 0.54
N PHE A 21 11.06 -0.67 0.42
CA PHE A 21 10.35 0.56 0.76
C PHE A 21 10.55 1.56 -0.38
N LEU A 22 9.75 2.63 -0.42
CA LEU A 22 9.69 3.56 -1.56
C LEU A 22 11.06 4.08 -1.99
N PHE A 23 11.95 4.33 -1.02
CA PHE A 23 13.29 4.89 -1.26
C PHE A 23 14.44 3.96 -0.84
N GLY A 24 14.20 2.65 -0.75
CA GLY A 24 15.27 1.65 -0.56
C GLY A 24 14.97 0.60 0.50
N GLY A 25 16.00 0.23 1.27
CA GLY A 25 15.96 -0.90 2.21
C GLY A 25 15.39 -0.59 3.60
N LYS A 26 15.21 0.69 3.94
CA LYS A 26 14.71 1.15 5.25
C LYS A 26 13.47 2.01 5.07
N MET A 27 12.58 1.96 6.06
CA MET A 27 11.36 2.74 6.05
C MET A 27 11.64 4.24 6.28
N THR A 28 10.92 5.09 5.58
CA THR A 28 11.01 6.55 5.66
C THR A 28 9.66 7.17 6.03
N VAL A 29 9.63 8.48 6.28
CA VAL A 29 8.38 9.20 6.57
C VAL A 29 7.40 9.14 5.40
N ALA A 30 7.91 9.08 4.15
CA ALA A 30 7.06 8.92 2.98
C ALA A 30 6.34 7.57 2.98
N ASP A 31 7.03 6.51 3.40
CA ASP A 31 6.40 5.19 3.53
C ASP A 31 5.28 5.21 4.57
N CYS A 32 5.50 5.85 5.71
CA CYS A 32 4.49 6.03 6.76
C CYS A 32 3.26 6.78 6.25
N ALA A 33 3.45 7.86 5.48
CA ALA A 33 2.37 8.65 4.91
C ALA A 33 1.54 7.84 3.90
N VAL A 34 2.21 7.17 2.96
CA VAL A 34 1.53 6.32 1.95
C VAL A 34 0.81 5.17 2.63
N PHE A 35 1.46 4.49 3.58
CA PHE A 35 0.82 3.42 4.35
C PHE A 35 -0.42 3.92 5.10
N GLY A 36 -0.34 5.05 5.80
CA GLY A 36 -1.50 5.62 6.51
C GLY A 36 -2.70 5.90 5.61
N GLN A 37 -2.46 6.44 4.40
CA GLN A 37 -3.53 6.70 3.43
C GLN A 37 -4.13 5.41 2.84
N LEU A 38 -3.28 4.45 2.47
CA LEU A 38 -3.77 3.21 1.87
C LEU A 38 -4.42 2.30 2.91
N ALA A 39 -3.85 2.18 4.11
CA ALA A 39 -4.35 1.29 5.16
C ALA A 39 -5.75 1.67 5.64
N THR A 40 -6.06 2.97 5.75
CA THR A 40 -7.37 3.46 6.20
C THR A 40 -8.52 3.15 5.25
N THR A 41 -8.22 2.78 4.00
CA THR A 41 -9.22 2.43 2.98
C THR A 41 -9.14 0.96 2.57
N PHE A 42 -7.94 0.40 2.48
CA PHE A 42 -7.72 -0.99 2.06
C PHE A 42 -8.16 -2.02 3.09
N TYR A 43 -8.02 -1.72 4.39
CA TYR A 43 -8.37 -2.65 5.47
C TYR A 43 -9.79 -2.46 6.05
N LEU A 44 -10.65 -1.71 5.36
CA LEU A 44 -12.07 -1.61 5.75
C LEU A 44 -12.79 -2.95 5.50
N PRO A 45 -13.83 -3.29 6.29
CA PRO A 45 -14.53 -4.57 6.19
C PRO A 45 -15.46 -4.69 4.96
N TYR A 46 -15.29 -3.82 3.96
CA TYR A 46 -16.07 -3.81 2.73
C TYR A 46 -15.18 -3.36 1.56
N ARG A 47 -15.46 -3.87 0.36
CA ARG A 47 -14.65 -3.56 -0.83
C ARG A 47 -14.72 -2.07 -1.16
N GLN A 48 -13.57 -1.50 -1.46
CA GLN A 48 -13.39 -0.14 -1.94
C GLN A 48 -12.69 -0.17 -3.29
N LEU A 49 -12.73 0.95 -4.01
CA LEU A 49 -12.01 1.07 -5.28
C LEU A 49 -10.51 0.78 -5.15
N ILE A 50 -9.90 1.15 -4.02
CA ILE A 50 -8.50 0.83 -3.74
C ILE A 50 -8.26 -0.68 -3.58
N THR A 51 -9.22 -1.41 -3.01
CA THR A 51 -9.15 -2.86 -2.84
C THR A 51 -9.05 -3.52 -4.20
N ASP A 52 -9.91 -3.16 -5.15
CA ASP A 52 -9.88 -3.70 -6.51
C ASP A 52 -8.56 -3.37 -7.22
N LEU A 53 -8.08 -2.13 -7.14
CA LEU A 53 -6.81 -1.74 -7.77
C LEU A 53 -5.60 -2.49 -7.18
N LEU A 54 -5.53 -2.64 -5.86
CA LEU A 54 -4.40 -3.30 -5.20
C LEU A 54 -4.44 -4.83 -5.33
N GLU A 55 -5.62 -5.44 -5.42
CA GLU A 55 -5.76 -6.88 -5.63
C GLU A 55 -5.57 -7.28 -7.10
N ASP A 56 -6.09 -6.50 -8.05
CA ASP A 56 -6.15 -6.89 -9.47
C ASP A 56 -4.99 -6.33 -10.28
N GLU A 57 -4.56 -5.08 -10.01
CA GLU A 57 -3.64 -4.36 -10.89
C GLU A 57 -2.26 -4.08 -10.28
N PHE A 58 -2.18 -3.83 -8.96
CA PHE A 58 -0.96 -3.41 -8.29
C PHE A 58 -0.58 -4.31 -7.11
N PRO A 59 -0.36 -5.63 -7.33
CA PRO A 59 -0.05 -6.58 -6.27
C PRO A 59 1.24 -6.23 -5.50
N ARG A 60 2.18 -5.54 -6.15
CA ARG A 60 3.44 -5.10 -5.51
C ARG A 60 3.20 -4.02 -4.46
N VAL A 61 2.33 -3.06 -4.74
CA VAL A 61 1.89 -2.05 -3.77
C VAL A 61 1.11 -2.71 -2.63
N ARG A 62 0.23 -3.67 -2.93
CA ARG A 62 -0.44 -4.49 -1.91
C ARG A 62 0.56 -5.17 -0.98
N HIS A 63 1.55 -5.86 -1.53
CA HIS A 63 2.57 -6.54 -0.72
C HIS A 63 3.42 -5.57 0.09
N TYR A 64 3.68 -4.38 -0.43
CA TYR A 64 4.35 -3.31 0.31
C TYR A 64 3.52 -2.86 1.54
N VAL A 65 2.22 -2.62 1.38
CA VAL A 65 1.32 -2.27 2.51
C VAL A 65 1.26 -3.42 3.52
N GLN A 66 1.09 -4.66 3.06
CA GLN A 66 1.06 -5.85 3.91
C GLN A 66 2.36 -6.04 4.70
N ARG A 67 3.52 -5.81 4.07
CA ARG A 67 4.84 -5.89 4.70
C ARG A 67 4.99 -4.87 5.83
N ILE A 68 4.53 -3.64 5.62
CA ILE A 68 4.56 -2.60 6.67
C ILE A 68 3.68 -3.02 7.84
N ARG A 69 2.44 -3.45 7.57
CA ARG A 69 1.52 -3.95 8.60
C ARG A 69 2.17 -5.05 9.44
N GLN A 70 2.66 -6.11 8.79
CA GLN A 70 3.23 -7.27 9.47
C GLN A 70 4.50 -6.96 10.28
N HIS A 71 5.34 -6.06 9.78
CA HIS A 71 6.64 -5.80 10.42
C HIS A 71 6.54 -4.79 11.57
N TYR A 72 5.69 -3.76 11.44
CA TYR A 72 5.62 -2.65 12.40
C TYR A 72 4.38 -2.66 13.29
N TYR A 73 3.37 -3.45 12.95
CA TYR A 73 2.14 -3.62 13.74
C TYR A 73 1.89 -5.11 14.03
N PRO A 74 2.82 -5.82 14.72
CA PRO A 74 2.67 -7.25 15.01
C PRO A 74 1.44 -7.60 15.86
N GLU A 75 0.89 -6.62 16.58
CA GLU A 75 -0.36 -6.71 17.33
C GLU A 75 -1.60 -6.71 16.44
N TRP A 76 -1.49 -6.19 15.21
CA TRP A 76 -2.57 -6.16 14.24
C TRP A 76 -2.75 -7.55 13.63
N LYS A 77 -3.42 -8.43 14.38
CA LYS A 77 -3.85 -9.76 13.94
C LYS A 77 -5.09 -9.61 13.06
N ASP A 78 -5.15 -10.42 12.00
CA ASP A 78 -6.38 -10.60 11.26
C ASP A 78 -7.38 -11.29 12.21
N GLU A 79 -8.55 -10.67 12.43
CA GLU A 79 -9.67 -11.30 13.17
C GLU A 79 -10.16 -12.57 12.47
#